data_AF-A0A084Y0F4-F1
#
_entry.id   AF-A0A084Y0F4-F1
#
_cell.length_a   1.000
_cell.length_b   1.000
_cell.length_c   1.000
_cell.angle_alpha   90.00
_cell.angle_beta   90.00
_cell.angle_gamma   90.00
#
_symmetry.space_group_name_H-M   'P 1'
#
loop_
_entity.id
_entity.type
_entity.pdbx_description
1 polymer ?
#
loop_
_entity_poly.entity_id
_entity_poly.type
_entity_poly.pdbx_seq_one_letter_code
_entity_poly.pdbx_strand_id
1 'polypeptide(L)'
;MIRLAAIIAEFGADFLAQFRPRLSFDQVQALSAIEHCRSPDSPMMQVQCSDCAHHHLVPHSCGHRLCPHCQHHESQEWLERQMQRLVPADYFLLTFTLPAELRGLALAHADIVLDSMMRCAWETVLRFSQNDRQLQGTPGAIAVLHTHSRRLDFHPHVHLVVPAAAVDAGRRRWRCKRRGKNGTYLFNEKALAKVFRAKMLAAIEAAGIPLPVRYPREWVAHCKSVGSGEKALIYLGRYLYRGVIREDDILACENGQVSFRYRNAQTGKQEKRSLTAADFLWLILQHVLPKGFRRARNFGFLHANSKRLIALLHLLLKFDPSRFTPPRKERPAMLCPCCGAVMAIVRTRIRSTSPAVITIAPLAAVAL
;
A
#
# COMPACT_ATOMS: atom_id res chain seq x y z
N MET A 1 -7.96 -21.11 -8.23
CA MET A 1 -7.68 -19.68 -7.97
C MET A 1 -7.22 -19.07 -9.27
N ILE A 2 -7.91 -18.03 -9.75
CA ILE A 2 -7.53 -17.35 -11.01
C ILE A 2 -6.46 -16.33 -10.67
N ARG A 3 -5.28 -16.46 -11.29
CA ARG A 3 -4.17 -15.53 -11.08
C ARG A 3 -4.30 -14.32 -12.00
N LEU A 4 -3.92 -13.14 -11.51
CA LEU A 4 -3.89 -11.93 -12.33
C LEU A 4 -2.90 -12.08 -13.50
N ALA A 5 -1.78 -12.77 -13.28
CA ALA A 5 -0.81 -13.07 -14.32
C ALA A 5 -1.42 -13.88 -15.48
N ALA A 6 -2.32 -14.84 -15.19
CA ALA A 6 -2.98 -15.64 -16.23
C ALA A 6 -3.92 -14.80 -17.09
N ILE A 7 -4.69 -13.89 -16.46
CA ILE A 7 -5.55 -12.94 -17.19
C ILE A 7 -4.72 -12.00 -18.08
N ILE A 8 -3.56 -11.56 -17.60
CA ILE A 8 -2.66 -10.73 -18.41
C ILE A 8 -2.08 -11.53 -19.58
N ALA A 9 -1.64 -12.76 -19.36
CA ALA A 9 -1.10 -13.60 -20.44
C ALA A 9 -2.14 -13.88 -21.53
N GLU A 10 -3.41 -14.08 -21.15
CA GLU A 10 -4.50 -14.36 -22.08
C GLU A 10 -5.02 -13.11 -22.81
N PHE A 11 -5.23 -12.00 -22.09
CA PHE A 11 -5.92 -10.82 -22.61
C PHE A 11 -5.04 -9.57 -22.73
N GLY A 12 -3.74 -9.67 -22.42
CA GLY A 12 -2.81 -8.55 -22.39
C GLY A 12 -2.60 -7.90 -23.76
N ALA A 13 -2.56 -8.70 -24.83
CA ALA A 13 -2.45 -8.20 -26.19
C ALA A 13 -3.66 -7.35 -26.59
N ASP A 14 -4.88 -7.84 -26.36
CA ASP A 14 -6.12 -7.12 -26.63
C ASP A 14 -6.24 -5.84 -25.79
N PHE A 15 -5.88 -5.94 -24.51
CA PHE A 15 -5.83 -4.78 -23.61
C PHE A 15 -4.87 -3.70 -24.13
N LEU A 16 -3.67 -4.09 -24.56
CA LEU A 16 -2.71 -3.15 -25.15
C LEU A 16 -3.26 -2.55 -26.44
N ALA A 17 -3.82 -3.35 -27.34
CA ALA A 17 -4.43 -2.85 -28.58
C ALA A 17 -5.52 -1.79 -28.30
N GLN A 18 -6.35 -2.01 -27.28
CA GLN A 18 -7.44 -1.11 -26.92
C GLN A 18 -6.98 0.15 -26.15
N PHE A 19 -6.03 0.03 -25.22
CA PHE A 19 -5.70 1.10 -24.27
C PHE A 19 -4.32 1.75 -24.46
N ARG A 20 -3.48 1.29 -25.39
CA ARG A 20 -2.08 1.79 -25.55
C ARG A 20 -1.93 3.31 -25.49
N PRO A 21 -2.76 4.13 -26.19
CA PRO A 21 -2.60 5.59 -26.19
C PRO A 21 -2.83 6.24 -24.82
N ARG A 22 -3.49 5.53 -23.90
CA ARG A 22 -3.85 6.02 -22.56
C ARG A 22 -2.90 5.52 -21.47
N LEU A 23 -1.99 4.60 -21.79
CA LEU A 23 -1.12 3.98 -20.81
C LEU A 23 0.16 4.76 -20.60
N SER A 24 0.53 4.99 -19.34
CA SER A 24 1.85 5.46 -18.99
C SER A 24 2.89 4.35 -19.12
N PHE A 25 4.16 4.74 -19.24
CA PHE A 25 5.28 3.78 -19.21
C PHE A 25 5.25 2.92 -17.94
N ASP A 26 4.95 3.51 -16.78
CA ASP A 26 4.86 2.78 -15.52
C ASP A 26 3.75 1.72 -15.54
N GLN A 27 2.62 1.99 -16.21
CA GLN A 27 1.53 1.03 -16.37
C GLN A 27 1.90 -0.14 -17.27
N VAL A 28 2.60 0.12 -18.38
CA VAL A 28 3.12 -0.94 -19.26
C VAL A 28 4.14 -1.82 -18.52
N GLN A 29 5.06 -1.20 -17.77
CA GLN A 29 6.02 -1.93 -16.94
C GLN A 29 5.34 -2.75 -15.85
N ALA A 30 4.29 -2.22 -15.23
CA ALA A 30 3.51 -2.96 -14.24
C ALA A 30 2.81 -4.19 -14.85
N LEU A 31 2.20 -4.05 -16.04
CA LEU A 31 1.57 -5.14 -16.77
C LEU A 31 2.58 -6.27 -17.01
N SER A 32 3.71 -5.96 -17.65
CA SER A 32 4.78 -6.92 -17.96
C SER A 32 5.38 -7.55 -16.70
N ALA A 33 5.60 -6.77 -15.64
CA ALA A 33 6.13 -7.31 -14.39
C ALA A 33 5.17 -8.31 -13.73
N ILE A 34 3.86 -8.07 -13.79
CA ILE A 34 2.86 -8.96 -13.19
C ILE A 34 2.69 -10.23 -14.03
N GLU A 35 2.66 -10.10 -15.37
CA GLU A 35 2.57 -11.21 -16.32
C GLU A 35 3.65 -12.28 -16.07
N HIS A 36 4.92 -11.86 -16.03
CA HIS A 36 6.05 -12.77 -15.87
C HIS A 36 6.33 -13.13 -14.41
N CYS A 37 5.49 -12.71 -13.46
CA CYS A 37 5.77 -12.89 -12.04
C CYS A 37 5.79 -14.38 -11.65
N ARG A 38 6.94 -14.87 -11.19
CA ARG A 38 7.17 -16.28 -10.85
C ARG A 38 6.92 -17.23 -12.03
N SER A 39 7.16 -16.78 -13.26
CA SER A 39 7.15 -17.63 -14.46
C SER A 39 8.59 -17.98 -14.90
N PRO A 40 8.77 -18.96 -15.81
CA PRO A 40 10.07 -19.25 -16.43
C PRO A 40 10.72 -18.05 -17.13
N ASP A 41 9.94 -17.03 -17.50
CA ASP A 41 10.43 -15.81 -18.15
C ASP A 41 10.97 -14.78 -17.15
N SER A 42 10.70 -14.96 -15.86
CA SER A 42 11.33 -14.16 -14.83
C SER A 42 12.81 -14.53 -14.66
N PRO A 43 13.63 -13.65 -14.08
CA PRO A 43 14.92 -14.08 -13.55
C PRO A 43 14.73 -15.28 -12.61
N MET A 44 15.69 -16.19 -12.58
CA MET A 44 15.67 -17.39 -11.74
C MET A 44 16.65 -17.26 -10.57
N MET A 45 16.36 -17.94 -9.47
CA MET A 45 17.30 -18.17 -8.37
C MET A 45 17.64 -19.65 -8.29
N GLN A 46 18.92 -19.96 -8.05
CA GLN A 46 19.36 -21.33 -7.81
C GLN A 46 19.27 -21.62 -6.33
N VAL A 47 18.56 -22.69 -5.99
CA VAL A 47 18.48 -23.24 -4.64
C VAL A 47 19.23 -24.56 -4.61
N GLN A 48 20.01 -24.76 -3.54
CA GLN A 48 20.82 -25.95 -3.33
C GLN A 48 20.50 -26.56 -1.98
N CYS A 49 20.34 -27.89 -1.94
CA CYS A 49 20.12 -28.64 -0.72
C CYS A 49 21.37 -28.61 0.16
N SER A 50 21.20 -28.51 1.48
CA SER A 50 22.29 -28.63 2.45
C SER A 50 22.81 -30.06 2.60
N ASP A 51 21.96 -31.07 2.34
CA ASP A 51 22.20 -32.45 2.76
C ASP A 51 22.39 -33.41 1.57
N CYS A 52 22.19 -32.95 0.34
CA CYS A 52 22.47 -33.74 -0.88
C CYS A 52 22.88 -32.84 -2.06
N ALA A 53 23.30 -33.44 -3.16
CA ALA A 53 23.72 -32.72 -4.36
C ALA A 53 22.57 -32.06 -5.16
N HIS A 54 21.32 -32.23 -4.72
CA HIS A 54 20.16 -31.71 -5.44
C HIS A 54 20.15 -30.17 -5.43
N HIS A 55 19.91 -29.60 -6.60
CA HIS A 55 19.66 -28.19 -6.80
C HIS A 55 18.61 -28.02 -7.89
N HIS A 56 17.89 -26.91 -7.85
CA HIS A 56 16.99 -26.52 -8.95
C HIS A 56 16.84 -25.01 -9.02
N LEU A 57 16.16 -24.56 -10.06
CA LEU A 57 15.88 -23.15 -10.28
C LEU A 57 14.44 -22.82 -9.87
N VAL A 58 14.30 -21.71 -9.16
CA VAL A 58 13.01 -21.17 -8.73
C VAL A 58 12.83 -19.80 -9.37
N PRO A 59 11.65 -19.50 -9.96
CA PRO A 59 11.43 -18.22 -10.60
C PRO A 59 11.28 -17.09 -9.58
N HIS A 60 11.81 -15.90 -9.90
CA HIS A 60 11.73 -14.73 -9.03
C HIS A 60 10.31 -14.16 -9.00
N SER A 61 9.94 -13.65 -7.83
CA SER A 61 8.82 -12.71 -7.70
C SER A 61 9.17 -11.38 -8.37
N CYS A 62 8.23 -10.78 -9.12
CA CYS A 62 8.48 -9.49 -9.79
C CYS A 62 8.71 -8.32 -8.82
N GLY A 63 8.22 -8.43 -7.59
CA GLY A 63 8.36 -7.39 -6.58
C GLY A 63 7.68 -6.07 -6.96
N HIS A 64 6.76 -6.07 -7.93
CA HIS A 64 5.98 -4.87 -8.27
C HIS A 64 4.88 -4.65 -7.22
N ARG A 65 4.71 -3.42 -6.74
CA ARG A 65 3.76 -3.07 -5.65
C ARG A 65 2.29 -3.33 -5.98
N LEU A 66 1.95 -3.40 -7.27
CA LEU A 66 0.59 -3.72 -7.72
C LEU A 66 0.36 -5.23 -7.84
N CYS A 67 1.42 -6.05 -7.82
CA CYS A 67 1.29 -7.49 -7.96
C CYS A 67 0.63 -8.08 -6.69
N PRO A 68 -0.51 -8.76 -6.80
CA PRO A 68 -1.20 -9.34 -5.64
C PRO A 68 -0.46 -10.54 -5.05
N HIS A 69 0.48 -11.12 -5.79
CA HIS A 69 1.25 -12.31 -5.42
C HIS A 69 2.57 -11.99 -4.69
N CYS A 70 3.02 -10.73 -4.71
CA CYS A 70 4.32 -10.30 -4.19
C CYS A 70 4.22 -9.53 -2.87
N GLN A 71 5.38 -9.14 -2.33
CA GLN A 71 5.55 -8.14 -1.28
C GLN A 71 4.86 -8.38 0.08
N HIS A 72 4.45 -9.63 0.36
CA HIS A 72 3.80 -10.00 1.61
C HIS A 72 4.71 -9.79 2.83
N HIS A 73 6.01 -10.08 2.69
CA HIS A 73 6.96 -9.95 3.77
C HIS A 73 7.28 -8.49 4.07
N GLU A 74 7.46 -7.70 3.03
CA GLU A 74 7.73 -6.26 3.04
C GLU A 74 6.58 -5.50 3.73
N SER A 75 5.34 -5.97 3.52
CA SER A 75 4.18 -5.49 4.26
C SER A 75 4.23 -5.79 5.76
N GLN A 76 4.72 -6.96 6.16
CA GLN A 76 4.85 -7.32 7.58
C GLN A 76 5.97 -6.50 8.22
N GLU A 77 7.14 -6.41 7.59
CA GLU A 77 8.26 -5.60 8.08
C GLU A 77 7.89 -4.11 8.16
N TRP A 78 7.09 -3.60 7.22
CA TRP A 78 6.55 -2.25 7.31
C TRP A 78 5.66 -2.09 8.54
N LEU A 79 4.74 -3.04 8.77
CA LEU A 79 3.80 -3.02 9.88
C LEU A 79 4.53 -3.10 11.23
N GLU A 80 5.46 -4.04 11.40
CA GLU A 80 6.30 -4.19 12.58
C GLU A 80 7.03 -2.88 12.91
N ARG A 81 7.65 -2.25 11.91
CA ARG A 81 8.32 -0.94 12.08
C ARG A 81 7.37 0.17 12.52
N GLN A 82 6.09 0.11 12.14
CA GLN A 82 5.09 1.08 12.59
C GLN A 82 4.60 0.79 14.01
N MET A 83 4.41 -0.49 14.37
CA MET A 83 4.04 -0.91 15.73
C MET A 83 5.09 -0.47 16.75
N GLN A 84 6.38 -0.61 16.41
CA GLN A 84 7.49 -0.16 17.24
C GLN A 84 7.57 1.38 17.41
N ARG A 85 6.70 2.13 16.75
CA ARG A 85 6.61 3.60 16.89
C ARG A 85 5.35 4.05 17.62
N LEU A 86 4.49 3.11 18.05
CA LEU A 86 3.33 3.46 18.84
C LEU A 86 3.75 4.14 20.15
N VAL A 87 2.89 5.01 20.66
CA VAL A 87 3.06 5.76 21.90
C VAL A 87 1.80 5.61 22.75
N PRO A 88 1.84 5.81 24.08
CA PRO A 88 0.66 5.66 24.94
C PRO A 88 -0.29 6.85 24.78
N ALA A 89 -1.08 6.83 23.71
CA ALA A 89 -2.12 7.81 23.41
C ALA A 89 -3.29 7.14 22.68
N ASP A 90 -4.47 7.76 22.73
CA ASP A 90 -5.56 7.40 21.82
C ASP A 90 -5.20 7.81 20.39
N TYR A 91 -5.44 6.93 19.43
CA TYR A 91 -5.18 7.14 18.02
C TYR A 91 -6.45 7.41 17.24
N PHE A 92 -6.30 8.18 16.17
CA PHE A 92 -7.34 8.54 15.23
C PHE A 92 -6.91 8.18 13.82
N LEU A 93 -7.85 7.63 13.04
CA LEU A 93 -7.71 7.45 11.60
C LEU A 93 -8.40 8.63 10.93
N LEU A 94 -7.59 9.54 10.41
CA LEU A 94 -8.06 10.64 9.58
C LEU A 94 -8.08 10.20 8.13
N THR A 95 -9.11 10.57 7.38
CA THR A 95 -9.22 10.26 5.95
C THR A 95 -9.56 11.52 5.17
N PHE A 96 -8.74 11.88 4.20
CA PHE A 96 -8.98 13.01 3.30
C PHE A 96 -9.20 12.48 1.88
N THR A 97 -10.34 12.81 1.28
CA THR A 97 -10.76 12.25 -0.01
C THR A 97 -10.79 13.32 -1.09
N LEU A 98 -10.26 13.00 -2.27
CA LEU A 98 -10.35 13.88 -3.43
C LEU A 98 -11.76 13.77 -4.06
N PRO A 99 -12.47 14.89 -4.29
CA PRO A 99 -13.77 14.89 -4.97
C PRO A 99 -13.71 14.27 -6.37
N ALA A 100 -14.85 13.75 -6.83
CA ALA A 100 -14.95 13.04 -8.11
C ALA A 100 -14.52 13.89 -9.31
N GLU A 101 -14.85 15.18 -9.26
CA GLU A 101 -14.60 16.19 -10.28
C GLU A 101 -13.10 16.44 -10.50
N LEU A 102 -12.28 16.20 -9.47
CA LEU A 102 -10.82 16.36 -9.53
C LEU A 102 -10.09 15.07 -9.89
N ARG A 103 -10.79 13.95 -10.05
CA ARG A 103 -10.15 12.65 -10.31
C ARG A 103 -9.55 12.54 -11.71
N GLY A 104 -10.19 13.15 -12.72
CA GLY A 104 -9.62 13.22 -14.06
C GLY A 104 -8.29 13.98 -14.07
N LEU A 105 -8.25 15.11 -13.36
CA LEU A 105 -7.03 15.88 -13.13
C LEU A 105 -5.96 15.06 -12.38
N ALA A 106 -6.36 14.29 -11.37
CA ALA A 106 -5.45 13.40 -10.64
C ALA A 106 -4.92 12.23 -11.49
N LEU A 107 -5.67 11.74 -12.48
CA LEU A 107 -5.17 10.74 -13.43
C LEU A 107 -4.14 11.37 -14.38
N ALA A 108 -4.42 12.58 -14.89
CA ALA A 108 -3.55 13.27 -15.83
C ALA A 108 -2.23 13.76 -15.20
N HIS A 109 -2.25 14.14 -13.90
CA HIS A 109 -1.12 14.71 -13.18
C HIS A 109 -0.84 13.95 -11.87
N ALA A 110 -0.76 12.62 -11.95
CA ALA A 110 -0.72 11.74 -10.78
C ALA A 110 0.47 12.01 -9.84
N ASP A 111 1.64 12.33 -10.38
CA ASP A 111 2.86 12.64 -9.62
C ASP A 111 2.69 13.88 -8.74
N ILE A 112 2.09 14.95 -9.29
CA ILE A 112 1.89 16.21 -8.58
C ILE A 112 0.70 16.13 -7.63
N VAL A 113 -0.43 15.60 -8.09
CA VAL A 113 -1.71 15.66 -7.36
C VAL A 113 -1.70 14.69 -6.20
N LEU A 114 -1.24 13.45 -6.40
CA LEU A 114 -1.18 12.46 -5.32
C LEU A 114 -0.12 12.82 -4.27
N ASP A 115 0.98 13.46 -4.67
CA ASP A 115 1.97 13.99 -3.74
C ASP A 115 1.38 15.13 -2.91
N SER A 116 0.71 16.07 -3.58
CA SER A 116 0.00 17.19 -2.95
C SER A 116 -1.06 16.70 -1.96
N MET A 117 -1.79 15.62 -2.27
CA MET A 117 -2.74 15.03 -1.32
C MET A 117 -2.07 14.62 0.00
N MET A 118 -0.93 13.92 -0.07
CA MET A 118 -0.19 13.49 1.13
C MET A 118 0.34 14.67 1.92
N ARG A 119 0.91 15.66 1.22
CA ARG A 119 1.48 16.86 1.81
C ARG A 119 0.41 17.75 2.46
N CYS A 120 -0.64 18.10 1.72
CA CYS A 120 -1.73 18.94 2.21
C CYS A 120 -2.48 18.30 3.38
N ALA A 121 -2.67 16.97 3.37
CA ALA A 121 -3.26 16.25 4.49
C ALA A 121 -2.39 16.37 5.75
N TRP A 122 -1.07 16.16 5.64
CA TRP A 122 -0.15 16.34 6.76
C TRP A 122 -0.11 17.79 7.27
N GLU A 123 0.05 18.76 6.37
CA GLU A 123 0.08 20.18 6.74
C GLU A 123 -1.21 20.64 7.45
N THR A 124 -2.36 20.09 7.04
CA THR A 124 -3.63 20.33 7.71
C THR A 124 -3.58 19.82 9.16
N VAL A 125 -3.20 18.56 9.38
CA VAL A 125 -3.10 17.97 10.73
C VAL A 125 -2.07 18.70 11.59
N LEU A 126 -0.92 19.05 11.02
CA LEU A 126 0.12 19.81 11.71
C LEU A 126 -0.41 21.16 12.22
N ARG A 127 -1.08 21.92 11.35
CA ARG A 127 -1.63 23.23 11.72
C ARG A 127 -2.71 23.11 12.80
N PHE A 128 -3.56 22.09 12.71
CA PHE A 128 -4.59 21.84 13.73
C PHE A 128 -3.97 21.50 15.08
N SER A 129 -2.95 20.64 15.10
CA SER A 129 -2.23 20.31 16.35
C SER A 129 -1.54 21.52 16.97
N GLN A 130 -0.93 22.39 16.17
CA GLN A 130 -0.28 23.60 16.65
C GLN A 130 -1.26 24.62 17.26
N ASN A 131 -2.48 24.70 16.71
CA ASN A 131 -3.51 25.64 17.18
C ASN A 131 -4.44 25.06 18.25
N ASP A 132 -4.40 23.74 18.50
CA ASP A 132 -5.21 23.11 19.53
C ASP A 132 -4.70 23.50 20.93
N ARG A 133 -5.63 23.89 21.81
CA ARG A 133 -5.33 24.41 23.16
C ARG A 133 -4.59 23.42 24.07
N GLN A 134 -4.71 22.12 23.81
CA GLN A 134 -4.05 21.07 24.60
C GLN A 134 -2.77 20.58 23.94
N LEU A 135 -2.78 20.37 22.62
CA LEU A 135 -1.65 19.80 21.88
C LEU A 135 -0.51 20.80 21.66
N GLN A 136 -0.78 22.02 21.21
CA GLN A 136 0.20 23.12 21.04
C GLN A 136 1.60 22.69 20.57
N GLY A 137 1.69 21.79 19.60
CA GLY A 137 2.96 21.15 19.26
C GLY A 137 2.91 20.38 17.94
N THR A 138 4.04 19.73 17.62
CA THR A 138 4.17 18.90 16.42
C THR A 138 3.58 17.52 16.70
N PRO A 139 2.52 17.09 15.99
CA PRO A 139 1.95 15.76 16.15
C PRO A 139 2.86 14.71 15.48
N GLY A 140 2.49 13.45 15.59
CA GLY A 140 3.04 12.37 14.79
C GLY A 140 1.98 11.88 13.80
N ALA A 141 2.37 11.38 12.63
CA ALA A 141 1.42 10.68 11.77
C ALA A 141 2.08 9.58 10.94
N ILE A 142 1.33 8.52 10.67
CA ILE A 142 1.64 7.53 9.63
C ILE A 142 0.59 7.69 8.54
N ALA A 143 1.02 8.13 7.36
CA ALA A 143 0.16 8.42 6.23
C ALA A 143 0.25 7.32 5.16
N VAL A 144 -0.89 6.93 4.59
CA VAL A 144 -0.99 5.96 3.50
C VAL A 144 -1.93 6.49 2.42
N LEU A 145 -1.45 6.56 1.18
CA LEU A 145 -2.27 6.87 0.01
C LEU A 145 -2.96 5.62 -0.52
N HIS A 146 -4.26 5.73 -0.75
CA HIS A 146 -5.06 4.79 -1.52
C HIS A 146 -5.63 5.48 -2.76
N THR A 147 -5.72 4.75 -3.87
CA THR A 147 -6.22 5.27 -5.15
C THR A 147 -7.55 4.65 -5.57
N HIS A 148 -8.08 3.69 -4.81
CA HIS A 148 -9.22 2.88 -5.24
C HIS A 148 -10.32 2.77 -4.18
N SER A 149 -11.56 2.63 -4.65
CA SER A 149 -12.68 2.20 -3.82
C SER A 149 -12.64 0.69 -3.60
N ARG A 150 -13.55 0.14 -2.80
CA ARG A 150 -13.74 -1.32 -2.69
C ARG A 150 -14.18 -1.95 -4.01
N ARG A 151 -14.87 -1.19 -4.87
CA ARG A 151 -15.30 -1.59 -6.22
C ARG A 151 -14.20 -1.37 -7.27
N LEU A 152 -13.00 -0.99 -6.83
CA LEU A 152 -11.80 -0.69 -7.62
C LEU A 152 -11.88 0.56 -8.50
N ASP A 153 -12.94 1.36 -8.38
CA ASP A 153 -13.04 2.64 -9.07
C ASP A 153 -11.95 3.59 -8.55
N PHE A 154 -11.38 4.42 -9.44
CA PHE A 154 -10.42 5.44 -9.04
C PHE A 154 -11.05 6.41 -8.03
N HIS A 155 -10.47 6.43 -6.84
CA HIS A 155 -10.93 7.14 -5.66
C HIS A 155 -9.72 7.50 -4.78
N PRO A 156 -8.91 8.50 -5.16
CA PRO A 156 -7.77 8.94 -4.36
C PRO A 156 -8.20 9.43 -2.98
N HIS A 157 -7.58 8.89 -1.94
CA HIS A 157 -7.74 9.33 -0.56
C HIS A 157 -6.49 9.01 0.26
N VAL A 158 -6.23 9.84 1.26
CA VAL A 158 -5.11 9.67 2.20
C VAL A 158 -5.64 9.34 3.57
N HIS A 159 -5.14 8.24 4.14
CA HIS A 159 -5.33 7.90 5.54
C HIS A 159 -4.15 8.39 6.37
N LEU A 160 -4.41 9.02 7.52
CA LEU A 160 -3.39 9.34 8.52
C LEU A 160 -3.78 8.68 9.84
N VAL A 161 -2.89 7.84 10.37
CA VAL A 161 -2.97 7.33 11.74
C VAL A 161 -2.21 8.29 12.65
N VAL A 162 -2.95 9.00 13.50
CA VAL A 162 -2.47 10.13 14.29
C VAL A 162 -2.74 9.86 15.77
N PRO A 163 -1.73 9.76 16.64
CA PRO A 163 -1.95 9.79 18.08
C PRO A 163 -2.51 11.18 18.46
N ALA A 164 -3.42 11.22 19.43
CA ALA A 164 -3.92 12.44 20.03
C ALA A 164 -2.90 13.05 20.99
N ALA A 165 -1.68 13.21 20.49
CA ALA A 165 -0.51 13.68 21.20
C ALA A 165 0.42 14.47 20.28
N ALA A 166 1.23 15.33 20.89
CA ALA A 166 2.18 16.21 20.22
C ALA A 166 3.42 16.44 21.09
N VAL A 167 4.52 16.78 20.40
CA VAL A 167 5.76 17.22 21.04
C VAL A 167 5.89 18.73 20.86
N ASP A 168 5.93 19.43 21.98
CA ASP A 168 6.30 20.84 22.08
C ASP A 168 7.81 20.90 22.34
N ALA A 169 8.58 20.95 21.26
CA ALA A 169 10.04 20.92 21.32
C ALA A 169 10.62 22.14 22.03
N GLY A 170 10.01 23.32 21.86
CA GLY A 170 10.45 24.56 22.49
C GLY A 170 10.37 24.50 24.01
N ARG A 171 9.31 23.89 24.55
CA ARG A 171 9.14 23.70 26.01
C ARG A 171 9.60 22.32 26.50
N ARG A 172 10.11 21.46 25.61
CA ARG A 172 10.46 20.06 25.88
C ARG A 172 9.33 19.27 26.56
N ARG A 173 8.10 19.43 26.07
CA ARG A 173 6.91 18.80 26.66
C ARG A 173 6.27 17.78 25.72
N TRP A 174 5.91 16.64 26.30
CA TRP A 174 4.93 15.72 25.76
C TRP A 174 3.53 16.20 26.11
N ARG A 175 2.64 16.33 25.12
CA ARG A 175 1.28 16.83 25.30
C ARG A 175 0.28 15.84 24.72
N CYS A 176 -0.72 15.46 25.50
CA CYS A 176 -1.81 14.58 25.07
C CYS A 176 -3.17 15.24 25.24
N LYS A 177 -4.12 14.89 24.38
CA LYS A 177 -5.53 15.19 24.61
C LYS A 177 -6.03 14.41 25.82
N ARG A 178 -6.76 15.09 26.70
CA ARG A 178 -7.44 14.45 27.82
C ARG A 178 -8.67 13.69 27.33
N ARG A 179 -8.92 12.52 27.90
CA ARG A 179 -10.13 11.74 27.65
C ARG A 179 -11.32 12.40 28.35
N GLY A 180 -12.35 12.74 27.60
CA GLY A 180 -13.61 13.27 28.15
C GLY A 180 -14.63 12.16 28.44
N LYS A 181 -15.84 12.55 28.86
CA LYS A 181 -16.96 11.62 29.13
C LYS A 181 -17.28 10.73 27.93
N ASN A 182 -17.21 11.28 26.72
CA ASN A 182 -17.52 10.58 25.46
C ASN A 182 -16.25 10.07 24.75
N GLY A 183 -15.17 9.84 25.49
CA GLY A 183 -13.86 9.49 24.94
C GLY A 183 -13.02 10.71 24.56
N THR A 184 -11.92 10.44 23.87
CA THR A 184 -11.03 11.50 23.37
C THR A 184 -11.61 12.10 22.09
N TYR A 185 -11.57 13.42 22.01
CA TYR A 185 -11.91 14.16 20.81
C TYR A 185 -10.64 14.76 20.24
N LEU A 186 -10.37 14.56 18.94
CA LEU A 186 -9.20 15.12 18.28
C LEU A 186 -9.53 16.44 17.57
N PHE A 187 -10.14 16.39 16.38
CA PHE A 187 -10.43 17.57 15.55
C PHE A 187 -11.82 17.51 14.90
N ASN A 188 -12.32 18.68 14.46
CA ASN A 188 -13.59 18.79 13.75
C ASN A 188 -13.41 18.42 12.27
N GLU A 189 -14.18 17.45 11.79
CA GLU A 189 -14.11 16.92 10.42
C GLU A 189 -14.40 17.98 9.34
N LYS A 190 -15.41 18.83 9.54
CA LYS A 190 -15.76 19.90 8.57
C LYS A 190 -14.65 20.93 8.47
N ALA A 191 -14.05 21.30 9.61
CA ALA A 191 -12.92 22.22 9.63
C ALA A 191 -11.69 21.62 8.94
N LEU A 192 -11.38 20.35 9.20
CA LEU A 192 -10.30 19.62 8.51
C LEU A 192 -10.51 19.64 7.00
N ALA A 193 -11.72 19.30 6.54
CA ALA A 193 -12.05 19.29 5.11
C ALA A 193 -11.92 20.66 4.45
N LYS A 194 -12.38 21.73 5.14
CA LYS A 194 -12.27 23.12 4.65
C LYS A 194 -10.81 23.54 4.43
N VAL A 195 -9.94 23.26 5.40
CA VAL A 195 -8.52 23.63 5.31
C VAL A 195 -7.77 22.75 4.31
N PHE A 196 -8.06 21.45 4.28
CA PHE A 196 -7.49 20.54 3.29
C PHE A 196 -7.85 20.96 1.86
N ARG A 197 -9.14 21.29 1.61
CA ARG A 197 -9.60 21.84 0.33
C ARG A 197 -8.79 23.07 -0.08
N ALA A 198 -8.69 24.07 0.80
CA ALA A 198 -7.96 25.30 0.49
C ALA A 198 -6.50 25.02 0.13
N LYS A 199 -5.81 24.16 0.89
CA LYS A 199 -4.43 23.75 0.61
C LYS A 199 -4.29 22.99 -0.71
N MET A 200 -5.21 22.08 -1.00
CA MET A 200 -5.19 21.30 -2.25
C MET A 200 -5.38 22.18 -3.48
N LEU A 201 -6.36 23.09 -3.46
CA LEU A 201 -6.60 23.99 -4.59
C LEU A 201 -5.38 24.89 -4.82
N ALA A 202 -4.85 25.50 -3.77
CA ALA A 202 -3.65 26.33 -3.86
C ALA A 202 -2.43 25.54 -4.38
N ALA A 203 -2.27 24.28 -3.98
CA ALA A 203 -1.19 23.43 -4.47
C ALA A 203 -1.32 23.08 -5.97
N ILE A 204 -2.55 22.84 -6.44
CA ILE A 204 -2.83 22.56 -7.86
C ILE A 204 -2.59 23.81 -8.71
N GLU A 205 -3.09 24.98 -8.26
CA GLU A 205 -2.88 26.27 -8.93
C GLU A 205 -1.39 26.64 -8.97
N ALA A 206 -0.65 26.46 -7.87
CA ALA A 206 0.79 26.72 -7.82
C ALA A 206 1.60 25.80 -8.74
N ALA A 207 1.06 24.62 -9.09
CA ALA A 207 1.66 23.72 -10.07
C ALA A 207 1.31 24.10 -11.53
N GLY A 208 0.56 25.19 -11.76
CA GLY A 208 0.13 25.62 -13.09
C GLY A 208 -0.93 24.72 -13.72
N ILE A 209 -1.59 23.87 -12.92
CA ILE A 209 -2.59 22.93 -13.43
C ILE A 209 -3.97 23.61 -13.36
N PRO A 210 -4.69 23.73 -14.49
CA PRO A 210 -6.00 24.37 -14.49
C PRO A 210 -7.02 23.52 -13.71
N LEU A 211 -7.75 24.19 -12.83
CA LEU A 211 -8.84 23.54 -12.10
C LEU A 211 -10.05 23.29 -13.03
N PRO A 212 -10.85 22.24 -12.76
CA PRO A 212 -12.10 22.02 -13.50
C PRO A 212 -13.05 23.21 -13.35
N VAL A 213 -13.88 23.46 -14.37
CA VAL A 213 -14.90 24.53 -14.35
C VAL A 213 -15.84 24.41 -13.15
N ARG A 214 -16.15 23.17 -12.74
CA ARG A 214 -17.02 22.88 -11.60
C ARG A 214 -16.36 21.84 -10.69
N TYR A 215 -16.29 22.15 -9.40
CA TYR A 215 -15.91 21.24 -8.32
C TYR A 215 -16.63 21.65 -7.04
N PRO A 216 -16.86 20.72 -6.09
CA PRO A 216 -17.71 21.00 -4.95
C PRO A 216 -17.09 22.02 -3.99
N ARG A 217 -17.97 22.85 -3.40
CA ARG A 217 -17.60 23.80 -2.34
C ARG A 217 -17.32 23.07 -1.02
N GLU A 218 -18.07 22.01 -0.74
CA GLU A 218 -17.91 21.18 0.46
C GLU A 218 -17.10 19.92 0.13
N TRP A 219 -16.03 19.69 0.87
CA TRP A 219 -15.23 18.48 0.78
C TRP A 219 -15.45 17.62 2.02
N VAL A 220 -15.08 16.35 1.95
CA VAL A 220 -15.23 15.41 3.04
C VAL A 220 -13.87 15.03 3.61
N ALA A 221 -13.78 15.11 4.93
CA ALA A 221 -12.73 14.49 5.71
C ALA A 221 -13.38 13.71 6.86
N HIS A 222 -12.74 12.64 7.30
CA HIS A 222 -13.16 11.88 8.47
C HIS A 222 -12.05 11.90 9.53
N CYS A 223 -12.43 11.82 10.82
CA CYS A 223 -11.56 11.81 11.98
C CYS A 223 -12.13 10.82 13.01
N LYS A 224 -11.82 9.54 12.82
CA LYS A 224 -12.40 8.44 13.61
C LYS A 224 -11.43 7.95 14.69
N SER A 225 -11.90 7.82 15.94
CA SER A 225 -11.11 7.15 16.99
C SER A 225 -10.90 5.66 16.66
N VAL A 226 -9.67 5.18 16.86
CA VAL A 226 -9.24 3.81 16.57
C VAL A 226 -8.47 3.17 17.74
N GLY A 227 -8.71 3.65 18.96
CA GLY A 227 -8.12 3.09 20.18
C GLY A 227 -6.59 3.24 20.20
N SER A 228 -5.85 2.14 20.36
CA SER A 228 -4.38 2.14 20.38
C SER A 228 -3.73 2.31 19.00
N GLY A 229 -4.51 2.37 17.92
CA GLY A 229 -4.00 2.53 16.55
C GLY A 229 -3.52 1.23 15.88
N GLU A 230 -3.28 0.17 16.66
CA GLU A 230 -2.82 -1.14 16.18
C GLU A 230 -3.71 -1.69 15.04
N LYS A 231 -5.02 -1.82 15.30
CA LYS A 231 -5.99 -2.33 14.30
C LYS A 231 -6.03 -1.48 13.03
N ALA A 232 -5.84 -0.17 13.15
CA ALA A 232 -5.81 0.74 12.00
C ALA A 232 -4.54 0.53 11.16
N LEU A 233 -3.39 0.33 11.80
CA LEU A 233 -2.14 0.04 11.11
C LEU A 233 -2.13 -1.35 10.49
N ILE A 234 -2.67 -2.38 11.16
CA ILE A 234 -2.90 -3.71 10.58
C ILE A 234 -3.78 -3.59 9.34
N TYR A 235 -4.87 -2.83 9.44
CA TYR A 235 -5.77 -2.58 8.31
C TYR A 235 -5.02 -1.94 7.14
N LEU A 236 -4.31 -0.83 7.36
CA LEU A 236 -3.56 -0.13 6.30
C LEU A 236 -2.42 -0.95 5.73
N GLY A 237 -1.71 -1.72 6.56
CA GLY A 237 -0.62 -2.61 6.13
C GLY A 237 -1.08 -3.59 5.05
N ARG A 238 -2.28 -4.16 5.20
CA ARG A 238 -2.85 -5.10 4.21
C ARG A 238 -3.02 -4.51 2.81
N TYR A 239 -3.22 -3.20 2.69
CA TYR A 239 -3.49 -2.54 1.41
C TYR A 239 -2.27 -1.88 0.77
N LEU A 240 -1.13 -1.82 1.47
CA LEU A 240 0.06 -1.14 0.94
C LEU A 240 0.72 -1.90 -0.21
N TYR A 241 0.79 -3.24 -0.12
CA TYR A 241 1.67 -4.06 -0.96
C TYR A 241 1.03 -5.33 -1.52
N ARG A 242 -0.30 -5.46 -1.47
CA ARG A 242 -1.06 -6.63 -2.00
C ARG A 242 -1.80 -6.33 -3.30
N GLY A 243 -1.33 -5.35 -4.07
CA GLY A 243 -2.11 -4.81 -5.17
C GLY A 243 -3.42 -4.15 -4.72
N VAL A 244 -4.38 -4.03 -5.63
CA VAL A 244 -5.70 -3.46 -5.36
C VAL A 244 -6.80 -4.52 -5.25
N ILE A 245 -6.53 -5.75 -5.68
CA ILE A 245 -7.44 -6.89 -5.67
C ILE A 245 -6.71 -8.13 -5.15
N ARG A 246 -7.40 -9.01 -4.40
CA ARG A 246 -6.87 -10.34 -4.08
C ARG A 246 -7.25 -11.32 -5.17
N GLU A 247 -6.35 -12.23 -5.53
CA GLU A 247 -6.64 -13.27 -6.53
C GLU A 247 -7.80 -14.18 -6.09
N ASP A 248 -7.98 -14.41 -4.78
CA ASP A 248 -9.16 -15.10 -4.21
C ASP A 248 -10.50 -14.39 -4.46
N ASP A 249 -10.47 -13.11 -4.80
CA ASP A 249 -11.65 -12.31 -5.08
C ASP A 249 -11.97 -12.29 -6.59
N ILE A 250 -11.09 -12.83 -7.45
CA ILE A 250 -11.36 -13.08 -8.87
C ILE A 250 -12.11 -14.41 -8.96
N LEU A 251 -13.39 -14.34 -9.32
CA LEU A 251 -14.33 -15.46 -9.24
C LEU A 251 -14.42 -16.27 -10.53
N ALA A 252 -14.39 -15.60 -11.69
CA ALA A 252 -14.52 -16.25 -12.99
C ALA A 252 -13.80 -15.43 -14.07
N CYS A 253 -13.33 -16.13 -15.11
CA CYS A 253 -12.74 -15.58 -16.31
C CYS A 253 -13.20 -16.46 -17.49
N GLU A 254 -14.31 -16.09 -18.11
CA GLU A 254 -15.03 -16.91 -19.11
C GLU A 254 -15.57 -16.00 -20.20
N ASN A 255 -15.53 -16.43 -21.46
CA ASN A 255 -16.07 -15.68 -22.60
C ASN A 255 -15.56 -14.22 -22.69
N GLY A 256 -14.28 -13.99 -22.38
CA GLY A 256 -13.68 -12.65 -22.37
C GLY A 256 -14.17 -11.73 -21.24
N GLN A 257 -14.92 -12.24 -20.26
CA GLN A 257 -15.41 -11.50 -19.10
C GLN A 257 -14.71 -11.95 -17.82
N VAL A 258 -14.27 -10.99 -17.02
CA VAL A 258 -13.72 -11.21 -15.68
C VAL A 258 -14.73 -10.77 -14.64
N SER A 259 -15.01 -11.66 -13.70
CA SER A 259 -15.90 -11.39 -12.57
C SER A 259 -15.13 -11.40 -11.26
N PHE A 260 -15.35 -10.40 -10.41
CA PHE A 260 -14.75 -10.33 -9.08
C PHE A 260 -15.75 -9.90 -8.02
N ARG A 261 -15.51 -10.29 -6.78
CA ARG A 261 -16.32 -9.86 -5.63
C ARG A 261 -15.73 -8.64 -4.93
N TYR A 262 -16.61 -7.84 -4.34
CA TYR A 262 -16.22 -6.76 -3.44
C TYR A 262 -17.28 -6.57 -2.35
N ARG A 263 -16.87 -5.98 -1.22
CA ARG A 263 -17.80 -5.58 -0.17
C ARG A 263 -18.32 -4.18 -0.43
N ASN A 264 -19.62 -4.03 -0.65
CA ASN A 264 -20.26 -2.72 -0.83
C ASN A 264 -20.08 -1.86 0.44
N ALA A 265 -19.68 -0.60 0.24
CA ALA A 265 -19.38 0.29 1.36
C ALA A 265 -20.62 0.83 2.07
N GLN A 266 -21.75 0.93 1.37
CA GLN A 266 -23.02 1.43 1.90
C GLN A 266 -23.82 0.30 2.56
N THR A 267 -23.99 -0.83 1.85
CA THR A 267 -24.81 -1.94 2.33
C THR A 267 -24.03 -2.93 3.20
N GLY A 268 -22.70 -2.93 3.12
CA GLY A 268 -21.85 -3.89 3.81
C GLY A 268 -21.89 -5.31 3.25
N LYS A 269 -22.72 -5.58 2.23
CA LYS A 269 -22.90 -6.89 1.60
C LYS A 269 -21.79 -7.21 0.59
N GLN A 270 -21.59 -8.50 0.31
CA GLN A 270 -20.73 -8.94 -0.78
C GLN A 270 -21.50 -8.84 -2.09
N GLU A 271 -20.89 -8.22 -3.09
CA GLU A 271 -21.45 -8.01 -4.42
C GLU A 271 -20.44 -8.46 -5.49
N LYS A 272 -20.94 -8.75 -6.69
CA LYS A 272 -20.15 -9.17 -7.85
C LYS A 272 -20.11 -8.05 -8.88
N ARG A 273 -18.95 -7.80 -9.47
CA ARG A 273 -18.78 -6.94 -10.66
C ARG A 273 -18.17 -7.76 -11.77
N SER A 274 -18.73 -7.64 -12.97
CA SER A 274 -18.26 -8.30 -14.19
C SER A 274 -17.94 -7.25 -15.25
N LEU A 275 -16.84 -7.43 -15.95
CA LEU A 275 -16.32 -6.53 -16.99
C LEU A 275 -15.65 -7.35 -18.09
N THR A 276 -15.45 -6.76 -19.27
CA THR A 276 -14.52 -7.33 -20.25
C THR A 276 -13.14 -7.50 -19.61
N ALA A 277 -12.35 -8.48 -20.06
CA ALA A 277 -11.01 -8.69 -19.52
C ALA A 277 -10.11 -7.45 -19.69
N ALA A 278 -10.21 -6.76 -20.83
CA ALA A 278 -9.48 -5.51 -21.07
C ALA A 278 -9.92 -4.38 -20.11
N ASP A 279 -11.22 -4.19 -19.88
CA ASP A 279 -11.71 -3.19 -18.92
C ASP A 279 -11.33 -3.55 -17.48
N PHE A 280 -11.29 -4.84 -17.15
CA PHE A 280 -10.79 -5.31 -15.85
C PHE A 280 -9.30 -5.00 -15.68
N LEU A 281 -8.46 -5.25 -16.68
CA LEU A 281 -7.04 -4.89 -16.64
C LEU A 281 -6.84 -3.37 -16.53
N TRP A 282 -7.62 -2.56 -17.26
CA TRP A 282 -7.65 -1.11 -17.08
C TRP A 282 -8.04 -0.71 -15.65
N LEU A 283 -9.08 -1.35 -15.10
CA LEU A 283 -9.57 -1.09 -13.76
C LEU A 283 -8.49 -1.28 -12.70
N ILE A 284 -7.58 -2.23 -12.89
CA ILE A 284 -6.42 -2.52 -12.03
C ILE A 284 -5.26 -1.55 -12.30
N LEU A 285 -4.87 -1.37 -13.56
CA LEU A 285 -3.66 -0.64 -13.93
C LEU A 285 -3.77 0.87 -13.75
N GLN A 286 -4.96 1.46 -13.70
CA GLN A 286 -5.13 2.87 -13.34
C GLN A 286 -4.64 3.21 -11.91
N HIS A 287 -4.36 2.20 -11.08
CA HIS A 287 -3.82 2.36 -9.73
C HIS A 287 -2.30 2.25 -9.64
N VAL A 288 -1.62 2.09 -10.78
CA VAL A 288 -0.15 2.18 -10.84
C VAL A 288 0.26 3.60 -10.47
N LEU A 289 0.98 3.74 -9.36
CA LEU A 289 1.54 5.01 -8.95
C LEU A 289 2.77 5.35 -9.83
N PRO A 290 3.16 6.63 -9.93
CA PRO A 290 4.39 7.02 -10.61
C PRO A 290 5.65 6.38 -10.02
N LYS A 291 6.68 6.15 -10.84
CA LYS A 291 7.99 5.66 -10.37
C LYS A 291 8.54 6.56 -9.26
N GLY A 292 9.10 5.93 -8.22
CA GLY A 292 9.65 6.63 -7.06
C GLY A 292 8.61 7.16 -6.04
N PHE A 293 7.31 7.12 -6.37
CA PHE A 293 6.27 7.60 -5.45
C PHE A 293 6.22 6.78 -4.16
N ARG A 294 6.37 7.45 -3.01
CA ARG A 294 6.26 6.84 -1.67
C ARG A 294 4.80 6.84 -1.20
N ARG A 295 4.15 5.67 -1.34
CA ARG A 295 2.74 5.43 -0.95
C ARG A 295 2.49 5.57 0.55
N ALA A 296 3.47 5.22 1.38
CA ALA A 296 3.44 5.38 2.83
C ALA A 296 4.50 6.40 3.27
N ARG A 297 4.14 7.29 4.20
CA ARG A 297 5.04 8.32 4.74
C ARG A 297 4.80 8.46 6.24
N ASN A 298 5.86 8.68 7.00
CA ASN A 298 5.76 9.02 8.42
C ASN A 298 6.08 10.50 8.60
N PHE A 299 5.41 11.16 9.51
CA PHE A 299 5.53 12.59 9.74
C PHE A 299 5.68 12.95 11.22
N GLY A 300 6.23 14.14 11.45
CA GLY A 300 6.42 14.71 12.78
C GLY A 300 7.24 13.80 13.69
N PHE A 301 6.82 13.63 14.96
CA PHE A 301 7.60 12.80 15.88
C PHE A 301 7.57 11.29 15.54
N LEU A 302 6.67 10.84 14.65
CA LEU A 302 6.67 9.46 14.12
C LEU A 302 7.59 9.26 12.90
N HIS A 303 8.19 10.35 12.38
CA HIS A 303 9.10 10.31 11.23
C HIS A 303 10.27 9.34 11.44
N ALA A 304 10.80 8.79 10.34
CA ALA A 304 11.85 7.76 10.38
C ALA A 304 13.08 8.18 11.19
N ASN A 305 13.44 9.48 11.15
CA ASN A 305 14.59 10.07 11.84
C ASN A 305 14.36 10.33 13.34
N SER A 306 13.12 10.19 13.83
CA SER A 306 12.76 10.47 15.23
C SER A 306 12.98 9.27 16.17
N LYS A 307 13.83 8.29 15.79
CA LYS A 307 14.02 7.04 16.57
C LYS A 307 14.44 7.31 18.02
N ARG A 308 15.37 8.24 18.24
CA ARG A 308 15.85 8.62 19.58
C ARG A 308 14.73 9.24 20.41
N LEU A 309 13.92 10.11 19.80
CA LEU A 309 12.76 10.72 20.46
C LEU A 309 11.71 9.67 20.82
N ILE A 310 11.42 8.72 19.93
CA ILE A 310 10.48 7.62 20.21
C ILE A 310 10.97 6.77 21.38
N ALA A 311 12.24 6.35 21.36
CA ALA A 311 12.82 5.57 22.47
C ALA A 311 12.76 6.34 23.80
N LEU A 312 13.03 7.65 23.77
CA LEU A 312 12.90 8.51 24.95
C LEU A 312 11.45 8.58 25.45
N LEU A 313 10.47 8.73 24.55
CA LEU A 313 9.05 8.73 24.91
C LEU A 313 8.62 7.39 25.50
N HIS A 314 9.09 6.27 24.98
CA HIS A 314 8.83 4.94 25.55
C HIS A 314 9.35 4.83 26.98
N LEU A 315 10.58 5.28 27.22
CA LEU A 315 11.18 5.27 28.55
C LEU A 315 10.41 6.19 29.52
N LEU A 316 10.21 7.46 29.14
CA LEU A 316 9.58 8.46 30.02
C LEU A 316 8.11 8.13 30.32
N LEU A 317 7.39 7.56 29.35
CA LEU A 317 5.97 7.22 29.49
C LEU A 317 5.75 5.77 29.93
N LYS A 318 6.82 5.04 30.26
CA LYS A 318 6.79 3.63 30.68
C LYS A 318 5.98 2.75 29.72
N PHE A 319 6.14 3.00 28.42
CA PHE A 319 5.42 2.32 27.37
C PHE A 319 6.29 1.27 26.70
N ASP A 320 5.77 0.06 26.65
CA ASP A 320 6.40 -1.08 26.00
C ASP A 320 5.73 -1.35 24.64
N PRO A 321 6.35 -0.96 23.51
CA PRO A 321 5.79 -1.18 22.18
C PRO A 321 5.80 -2.65 21.76
N SER A 322 6.58 -3.51 22.43
CA SER A 322 6.71 -4.92 22.06
C SER A 322 5.39 -5.67 22.15
N ARG A 323 4.49 -5.23 23.03
CA ARG A 323 3.12 -5.75 23.21
C ARG A 323 2.23 -5.63 21.98
N PHE A 324 2.58 -4.75 21.04
CA PHE A 324 1.84 -4.53 19.80
C PHE A 324 2.52 -5.17 18.59
N THR A 325 3.61 -5.92 18.81
CA THR A 325 4.32 -6.58 17.70
C THR A 325 3.46 -7.72 17.18
N PRO A 326 3.06 -7.72 15.89
CA PRO A 326 2.33 -8.84 15.33
C PRO A 326 3.24 -10.08 15.33
N PRO A 327 2.67 -11.29 15.46
CA PRO A 327 3.45 -12.51 15.31
C PRO A 327 4.09 -12.55 13.92
N ARG A 328 5.42 -12.67 13.89
CA ARG A 328 6.16 -12.73 12.63
C ARG A 328 5.88 -14.07 11.98
N LYS A 329 5.22 -14.05 10.82
CA LYS A 329 5.09 -15.25 10.00
C LYS A 329 6.42 -15.51 9.31
N GLU A 330 7.12 -16.56 9.73
CA GLU A 330 8.34 -17.00 9.08
C GLU A 330 8.07 -17.32 7.60
N ARG A 331 9.05 -17.03 6.75
CA ARG A 331 8.95 -17.38 5.34
C ARG A 331 9.03 -18.91 5.24
N PRO A 332 8.12 -19.56 4.50
CA PRO A 332 8.23 -20.99 4.26
C PRO A 332 9.61 -21.33 3.71
N ALA A 333 10.27 -22.31 4.33
CA ALA A 333 11.51 -22.86 3.82
C ALA A 333 11.26 -23.54 2.48
N MET A 334 12.22 -23.44 1.56
CA MET A 334 12.22 -24.25 0.35
C MET A 334 12.80 -25.61 0.73
N LEU A 335 12.01 -26.67 0.56
CA LEU A 335 12.40 -28.03 0.95
C LEU A 335 12.89 -28.79 -0.27
N CYS A 336 13.91 -29.62 -0.07
CA CYS A 336 14.43 -30.49 -1.10
C CYS A 336 13.39 -31.58 -1.44
N PRO A 337 13.03 -31.78 -2.72
CA PRO A 337 12.10 -32.84 -3.11
C PRO A 337 12.69 -34.24 -2.91
N CYS A 338 14.02 -34.38 -2.80
CA CYS A 338 14.69 -35.68 -2.62
C CYS A 338 14.73 -36.13 -1.15
N CYS A 339 15.12 -35.23 -0.23
CA CYS A 339 15.36 -35.59 1.18
C CYS A 339 14.59 -34.75 2.20
N GLY A 340 13.83 -33.74 1.78
CA GLY A 340 13.06 -32.86 2.68
C GLY A 340 13.88 -31.79 3.42
N ALA A 341 15.21 -31.79 3.29
CA ALA A 341 16.08 -30.80 3.94
C ALA A 341 15.86 -29.37 3.39
N VAL A 342 16.16 -28.37 4.21
CA VAL A 342 16.04 -26.95 3.82
C VAL A 342 17.08 -26.62 2.75
N MET A 343 16.64 -25.93 1.71
CA MET A 343 17.51 -25.48 0.62
C MET A 343 17.91 -24.01 0.81
N ALA A 344 19.18 -23.72 0.54
CA ALA A 344 19.74 -22.37 0.56
C ALA A 344 19.70 -21.75 -0.83
N ILE A 345 19.44 -20.43 -0.89
CA ILE A 345 19.59 -19.66 -2.13
C ILE A 345 21.08 -19.40 -2.34
N VAL A 346 21.67 -19.99 -3.37
CA VAL A 346 23.11 -19.85 -3.67
C VAL A 346 23.39 -18.84 -4.77
N ARG A 347 22.43 -18.60 -5.68
CA ARG A 347 22.54 -17.60 -6.75
C ARG A 347 21.18 -16.97 -7.01
N THR A 348 21.17 -15.70 -7.40
CA THR A 348 19.94 -14.96 -7.76
C THR A 348 20.11 -14.23 -9.08
N ARG A 349 18.98 -13.82 -9.68
CA ARG A 349 18.94 -13.05 -10.94
C ARG A 349 19.62 -13.74 -12.13
N ILE A 350 19.56 -15.07 -12.18
CA ILE A 350 19.99 -15.85 -13.35
C ILE A 350 19.02 -15.55 -14.48
N ARG A 351 19.50 -15.14 -15.66
CA ARG A 351 18.61 -14.88 -16.80
C ARG A 351 18.01 -16.19 -17.27
N SER A 352 16.71 -16.23 -17.55
CA SER A 352 15.99 -17.43 -18.02
C SER A 352 16.63 -18.06 -19.27
N THR A 353 17.31 -17.27 -20.10
CA THR A 353 18.03 -17.71 -21.31
C THR A 353 19.45 -18.22 -21.05
N SER A 354 19.89 -18.34 -19.80
CA SER A 354 21.25 -18.79 -19.49
C SER A 354 21.37 -20.32 -19.69
N PRO A 355 22.48 -20.86 -20.22
CA PRO A 355 22.65 -22.31 -20.44
C PRO A 355 22.42 -23.17 -19.18
N ALA A 356 22.75 -22.62 -18.00
CA ALA A 356 22.51 -23.22 -16.69
C ALA A 356 21.02 -23.40 -16.33
N VAL A 357 20.10 -22.79 -17.09
CA VAL A 357 18.64 -22.92 -16.94
C VAL A 357 18.07 -24.02 -17.83
N ILE A 358 18.76 -24.37 -18.91
CA ILE A 358 18.28 -25.30 -19.93
C ILE A 358 18.55 -26.77 -19.54
N THR A 359 19.40 -27.04 -18.55
CA THR A 359 19.67 -28.39 -18.05
C THR A 359 18.61 -28.86 -17.04
N ILE A 360 17.40 -29.12 -17.51
CA ILE A 360 16.47 -30.04 -16.85
C ILE A 360 16.06 -31.09 -17.88
N ALA A 361 16.91 -32.11 -18.05
CA ALA A 361 16.45 -33.43 -18.41
C ALA A 361 16.97 -34.37 -17.33
N PRO A 362 16.11 -35.12 -16.61
CA PRO A 362 16.60 -36.22 -15.81
C PRO A 362 17.19 -37.23 -16.80
N LEU A 363 18.50 -37.49 -16.72
CA LEU A 363 19.04 -38.72 -17.25
C LEU A 363 18.35 -39.84 -16.48
N ALA A 364 17.35 -40.46 -17.10
CA ALA A 364 16.84 -41.75 -16.68
C ALA A 364 18.06 -42.68 -16.65
N ALA A 365 18.43 -43.14 -15.46
CA ALA A 365 19.39 -44.21 -15.31
C ALA A 365 18.79 -45.44 -15.99
N VAL A 366 19.26 -45.74 -17.19
CA VAL A 366 19.09 -47.06 -17.81
C VAL A 366 19.93 -48.00 -16.95
N ALA A 367 19.24 -48.82 -16.16
CA ALA A 367 19.87 -49.96 -15.52
C ALA A 367 20.31 -50.95 -16.60
N LEU A 368 21.59 -51.32 -16.59
CA LEU A 368 22.14 -52.52 -17.20
C LEU A 368 22.59 -53.45 -16.07
#